data_AF-A0A1S9PB79-F1
#
_entry.id   AF-A0A1S9PB79-F1
#
_cell.length_a   1.000
_cell.length_b   1.000
_cell.length_c   1.000
_cell.angle_alpha   90.00
_cell.angle_beta   90.00
_cell.angle_gamma   90.00
#
_symmetry.space_group_name_H-M   'P 1'
#
loop_
_entity.id
_entity.type
_entity.pdbx_description
1 polymer ?
#
loop_
_entity_poly.entity_id
_entity_poly.type
_entity_poly.pdbx_seq_one_letter_code
_entity_poly.pdbx_strand_id
1 'polypeptide(L)'
;MLFIACNPKPAKPTLRINKITPVAQIKTASNTLNGANNNAISQADSTESGIDDPDAFADYYVVVADTGLSYHELHTKMLALNQTLNTPIDTMDRGYNSKKDLIALPEDSDDDMYAGDYFPRRYPSSALSLEYMQFYKPNSAEKTIALVTGIYESKTSADSALNALKPSAGAFAVKAHIYVGCMH
;
A
#
# COMPACT_ATOMS: atom_id res chain seq x y z
N MET A 1 -25.34 50.33 33.98
CA MET A 1 -24.57 50.53 32.74
C MET A 1 -24.68 49.25 31.92
N LEU A 2 -25.43 49.32 30.83
CA LEU A 2 -25.79 48.21 29.96
C LEU A 2 -24.95 48.37 28.68
N PHE A 3 -23.99 47.49 28.43
CA PHE A 3 -23.24 47.49 27.17
C PHE A 3 -23.79 46.37 26.27
N ILE A 4 -24.54 46.78 25.26
CA ILE A 4 -24.98 45.93 24.15
C ILE A 4 -23.89 46.01 23.08
N ALA A 5 -23.23 44.88 22.80
CA ALA A 5 -22.29 44.73 21.69
C ALA A 5 -22.97 44.00 20.52
N CYS A 6 -22.97 44.64 19.34
CA CYS A 6 -23.48 44.10 18.08
C CYS A 6 -22.46 43.13 17.44
N ASN A 7 -22.91 41.95 17.02
CA ASN A 7 -22.12 41.05 16.16
C ASN A 7 -22.38 41.34 14.67
N PRO A 8 -21.34 41.36 13.81
CA PRO A 8 -21.52 41.48 12.36
C PRO A 8 -21.91 40.16 11.70
N LYS A 9 -22.72 40.27 10.63
CA LYS A 9 -23.27 39.20 9.79
C LYS A 9 -22.17 38.46 9.00
N PRO A 10 -22.26 37.13 8.80
CA PRO A 10 -21.33 36.41 7.94
C PRO A 10 -21.64 36.61 6.44
N ALA A 11 -20.60 36.85 5.65
CA ALA A 11 -20.65 36.93 4.19
C ALA A 11 -20.67 35.52 3.55
N LYS A 12 -21.48 35.33 2.50
CA LYS A 12 -21.60 34.08 1.75
C LYS A 12 -20.41 33.89 0.79
N PRO A 13 -19.90 32.66 0.60
CA PRO A 13 -18.85 32.38 -0.38
C PRO A 13 -19.42 32.28 -1.80
N THR A 14 -18.78 33.00 -2.73
CA THR A 14 -19.08 33.01 -4.16
C THR A 14 -18.34 31.86 -4.84
N LEU A 15 -19.07 30.87 -5.35
CA LEU A 15 -18.52 29.79 -6.18
C LEU A 15 -18.17 30.34 -7.56
N ARG A 16 -16.89 30.32 -7.93
CA ARG A 16 -16.43 30.53 -9.31
C ARG A 16 -16.42 29.20 -10.04
N ILE A 17 -17.32 29.06 -11.00
CA ILE A 17 -17.38 27.92 -11.91
C ILE A 17 -16.48 28.26 -13.11
N ASN A 18 -15.41 27.48 -13.31
CA ASN A 18 -14.52 27.65 -14.45
C ASN A 18 -15.16 27.07 -15.72
N LYS A 19 -15.08 27.87 -16.79
CA LYS A 19 -15.65 27.66 -18.12
C LYS A 19 -14.90 26.54 -18.84
N ILE A 20 -15.62 25.51 -19.29
CA ILE A 20 -15.07 24.36 -20.02
C ILE A 20 -15.09 24.69 -21.52
N THR A 21 -13.95 24.52 -22.18
CA THR A 21 -13.76 24.70 -23.64
C THR A 21 -14.09 23.39 -24.37
N PRO A 22 -14.81 23.40 -25.51
CA PRO A 22 -15.18 22.18 -26.22
C PRO A 22 -13.99 21.59 -26.99
N VAL A 23 -13.77 20.28 -26.81
CA VAL A 23 -12.78 19.47 -27.53
C VAL A 23 -13.35 19.03 -28.88
N ALA A 24 -12.58 19.25 -29.95
CA ALA A 24 -12.91 18.86 -31.31
C ALA A 24 -12.84 17.33 -31.50
N GLN A 25 -13.85 16.78 -32.19
CA GLN A 25 -13.95 15.37 -32.54
C GLN A 25 -13.02 15.03 -33.72
N ILE A 26 -12.20 14.00 -33.57
CA ILE A 26 -11.44 13.40 -34.67
C ILE A 26 -12.17 12.13 -35.11
N LYS A 27 -12.57 12.11 -36.38
CA LYS A 27 -13.08 10.95 -37.11
C LYS A 27 -11.92 10.25 -37.82
N THR A 28 -11.77 8.94 -37.65
CA THR A 28 -11.09 8.03 -38.59
C THR A 28 -11.60 6.62 -38.31
N ALA A 29 -12.51 6.09 -39.14
CA ALA A 29 -12.27 5.33 -40.36
C ALA A 29 -12.09 3.82 -40.09
N SER A 30 -13.19 3.11 -40.26
CA SER A 30 -13.30 1.65 -40.27
C SER A 30 -12.62 1.07 -41.51
N ASN A 31 -11.80 0.04 -41.33
CA ASN A 31 -11.45 -0.89 -42.41
C ASN A 31 -11.70 -2.32 -41.94
N THR A 32 -12.68 -2.96 -42.56
CA THR A 32 -12.99 -4.39 -42.47
C THR A 32 -12.27 -5.11 -43.61
N LEU A 33 -11.57 -6.21 -43.32
CA LEU A 33 -11.34 -7.28 -44.30
C LEU A 33 -11.40 -8.66 -43.61
N ASN A 34 -12.20 -9.52 -44.25
CA ASN A 34 -12.51 -10.93 -43.95
C ASN A 34 -11.31 -11.85 -44.24
N GLY A 35 -11.30 -13.04 -43.61
CA GLY A 35 -10.54 -14.19 -44.13
C GLY A 35 -10.41 -15.41 -43.23
N ALA A 36 -11.47 -16.23 -43.19
CA ALA A 36 -11.51 -17.71 -43.15
C ALA A 36 -10.58 -18.56 -42.22
N ASN A 37 -11.26 -19.36 -41.38
CA ASN A 37 -11.08 -20.81 -41.10
C ASN A 37 -9.68 -21.40 -40.86
N ASN A 38 -9.47 -21.99 -39.68
CA ASN A 38 -9.49 -23.45 -39.48
C ASN A 38 -9.30 -23.83 -37.99
N ASN A 39 -10.15 -24.73 -37.51
CA ASN A 39 -9.99 -25.44 -36.25
C ASN A 39 -8.68 -26.24 -36.22
N ALA A 40 -7.87 -26.01 -35.20
CA ALA A 40 -6.95 -27.01 -34.68
C ALA A 40 -6.97 -26.90 -33.15
N ILE A 41 -7.70 -27.85 -32.54
CA ILE A 41 -7.69 -28.10 -31.11
C ILE A 41 -6.29 -28.64 -30.79
N SER A 42 -5.43 -27.79 -30.27
CA SER A 42 -4.20 -28.21 -29.59
C SER A 42 -4.47 -28.15 -28.10
N GLN A 43 -4.84 -29.31 -27.55
CA GLN A 43 -4.79 -29.58 -26.13
C GLN A 43 -3.31 -29.58 -25.74
N ALA A 44 -2.79 -28.38 -25.44
CA ALA A 44 -1.49 -28.23 -24.82
C ALA A 44 -1.69 -28.37 -23.32
N ASP A 45 -1.36 -29.56 -22.82
CA ASP A 45 -1.06 -29.82 -21.42
C ASP A 45 0.08 -28.87 -21.02
N SER A 46 -0.29 -27.70 -20.47
CA SER A 46 0.67 -26.74 -19.96
C SER A 46 1.11 -27.22 -18.60
N THR A 47 2.18 -28.00 -18.59
CA THR A 47 3.16 -27.92 -17.51
C THR A 47 3.54 -26.45 -17.35
N GLU A 48 2.94 -25.78 -16.36
CA GLU A 48 3.34 -24.45 -15.89
C GLU A 48 4.80 -24.54 -15.44
N SER A 49 5.69 -24.37 -16.40
CA SER A 49 7.05 -23.92 -16.13
C SER A 49 6.86 -22.48 -15.65
N GLY A 50 7.02 -22.27 -14.35
CA GLY A 50 6.96 -20.95 -13.71
C GLY A 50 7.93 -20.01 -14.40
N ILE A 51 7.42 -19.26 -15.38
CA ILE A 51 8.06 -18.07 -15.88
C ILE A 51 7.71 -17.03 -14.83
N ASP A 52 8.70 -16.63 -14.03
CA ASP A 52 8.63 -15.37 -13.28
C ASP A 52 8.26 -14.29 -14.30
N ASP A 53 6.99 -13.91 -14.34
CA ASP A 53 6.53 -12.80 -15.15
C ASP A 53 7.19 -11.54 -14.56
N PRO A 54 8.17 -10.93 -15.23
CA PRO A 54 8.86 -9.76 -14.69
C PRO A 54 7.88 -8.59 -14.50
N ASP A 55 6.74 -8.59 -15.20
CA ASP A 55 5.68 -7.59 -15.05
C ASP A 55 4.85 -7.82 -13.76
N ALA A 56 5.02 -8.97 -13.09
CA ALA A 56 4.38 -9.26 -11.82
C ALA A 56 5.14 -8.72 -10.61
N PHE A 57 6.25 -7.98 -10.79
CA PHE A 57 6.98 -7.31 -9.73
C PHE A 57 7.09 -5.80 -9.95
N ALA A 58 7.11 -5.05 -8.85
CA ALA A 58 7.34 -3.61 -8.85
C ALA A 58 8.44 -3.24 -7.86
N ASP A 59 9.26 -2.27 -8.25
CA ASP A 59 10.25 -1.66 -7.38
C ASP A 59 9.62 -0.52 -6.58
N TYR A 60 9.56 -0.67 -5.27
CA TYR A 60 9.07 0.36 -4.34
C TYR A 60 10.12 0.72 -3.29
N TYR A 61 9.88 1.84 -2.60
CA TYR A 61 10.69 2.30 -1.49
C TYR A 61 9.87 2.17 -0.20
N VAL A 62 10.31 1.29 0.69
CA VAL A 62 9.64 1.04 1.98
C VAL A 62 10.36 1.83 3.06
N VAL A 63 9.63 2.66 3.79
CA VAL A 63 10.16 3.46 4.90
C VAL A 63 9.82 2.77 6.21
N VAL A 64 10.86 2.39 6.95
CA VAL A 64 10.79 1.66 8.22
C VAL A 64 11.22 2.60 9.33
N ALA A 65 10.40 2.75 10.37
CA ALA A 65 10.76 3.56 11.53
C ALA A 65 11.57 2.80 12.57
N ASP A 66 11.33 1.49 12.70
CA ASP A 66 12.02 0.61 13.63
C ASP A 66 11.81 -0.87 13.25
N THR A 67 12.62 -1.76 13.81
CA THR A 67 12.50 -3.22 13.62
C THR A 67 12.67 -3.95 14.95
N GLY A 68 12.13 -5.16 15.05
CA GLY A 68 12.28 -5.98 16.25
C GLY A 68 11.54 -7.32 16.14
N LEU A 69 11.58 -8.10 17.21
CA LEU A 69 10.89 -9.39 17.31
C LEU A 69 9.57 -9.31 18.10
N SER A 70 9.39 -8.26 18.90
CA SER A 70 8.19 -8.08 19.72
C SER A 70 7.14 -7.29 18.97
N TYR A 71 6.05 -7.97 18.59
CA TYR A 71 4.88 -7.32 18.01
C TYR A 71 4.35 -6.21 18.93
N HIS A 72 4.20 -6.49 20.23
CA HIS A 72 3.60 -5.55 21.18
C HIS A 72 4.42 -4.28 21.39
N GLU A 73 5.75 -4.39 21.40
CA GLU A 73 6.64 -3.22 21.49
C GLU A 73 6.51 -2.35 20.24
N LEU A 74 6.56 -2.95 19.05
CA LEU A 74 6.42 -2.22 17.79
C LEU A 74 5.01 -1.65 17.61
N HIS A 75 3.98 -2.35 18.06
CA HIS A 75 2.60 -1.86 18.05
C HIS A 75 2.46 -0.62 18.95
N THR A 76 3.08 -0.62 20.13
CA THR A 76 3.10 0.55 21.02
C THR A 76 3.79 1.74 20.35
N LYS A 77 4.94 1.50 19.67
CA LYS A 77 5.64 2.52 18.88
C LYS A 77 4.78 3.01 17.71
N MET A 78 4.05 2.12 17.04
CA MET A 78 3.12 2.46 15.96
C MET A 78 2.01 3.41 16.43
N LEU A 79 1.40 3.13 17.58
CA LEU A 79 0.39 4.02 18.18
C LEU A 79 0.97 5.39 18.54
N ALA A 80 2.20 5.44 19.07
CA ALA A 80 2.87 6.70 19.35
C ALA A 80 3.18 7.52 18.08
N LEU A 81 3.59 6.86 16.99
CA LEU A 81 3.79 7.50 15.68
C LEU A 81 2.47 8.01 15.09
N ASN A 82 1.40 7.22 15.19
CA ASN A 82 0.06 7.63 14.75
C ASN A 82 -0.35 8.96 15.42
N GLN A 83 -0.16 9.06 16.74
CA GLN A 83 -0.47 10.28 17.50
C GLN A 83 0.46 11.46 17.14
N THR A 84 1.75 11.20 16.94
CA THR A 84 2.76 12.25 16.71
C THR A 84 2.70 12.82 15.30
N LEU A 85 2.47 11.97 14.30
CA LEU A 85 2.52 12.32 12.88
C LEU A 85 1.14 12.48 12.26
N ASN A 86 0.08 12.07 12.96
CA ASN A 86 -1.28 12.01 12.44
C ASN A 86 -1.39 11.13 11.17
N THR A 87 -0.55 10.10 11.08
CA THR A 87 -0.53 9.12 9.98
C THR A 87 -1.48 7.97 10.29
N PRO A 88 -2.42 7.60 9.41
CA PRO A 88 -3.37 6.52 9.68
C PRO A 88 -2.67 5.17 9.86
N ILE A 89 -3.27 4.30 10.67
CA ILE A 89 -2.88 2.89 10.77
C ILE A 89 -3.80 2.11 9.84
N ASP A 90 -3.22 1.23 9.03
CA ASP A 90 -3.95 0.27 8.22
C ASP A 90 -3.25 -1.08 8.35
N THR A 91 -3.89 -2.02 9.04
CA THR A 91 -3.36 -3.37 9.24
C THR A 91 -3.82 -4.35 8.17
N MET A 92 -4.70 -3.93 7.25
CA MET A 92 -5.43 -4.82 6.32
C MET A 92 -6.08 -5.99 7.07
N ASP A 93 -6.76 -5.68 8.17
CA ASP A 93 -7.43 -6.64 9.07
C ASP A 93 -6.51 -7.64 9.78
N ARG A 94 -5.18 -7.54 9.61
CA ARG A 94 -4.23 -8.38 10.33
C ARG A 94 -4.07 -7.95 11.79
N GLY A 95 -3.81 -8.94 12.64
CA GLY A 95 -3.44 -8.77 14.05
C GLY A 95 -2.44 -9.83 14.50
N TYR A 96 -1.93 -9.72 15.72
CA TYR A 96 -1.07 -10.77 16.26
C TYR A 96 -1.88 -11.96 16.77
N ASN A 97 -1.66 -13.12 16.17
CA ASN A 97 -2.22 -14.40 16.58
C ASN A 97 -1.27 -15.05 17.59
N SER A 98 -1.62 -15.01 18.87
CA SER A 98 -0.80 -15.57 19.95
C SER A 98 -0.71 -17.10 19.94
N LYS A 99 -1.65 -17.80 19.29
CA LYS A 99 -1.61 -19.27 19.17
C LYS A 99 -0.58 -19.71 18.13
N LYS A 100 -0.46 -18.97 17.02
CA LYS A 100 0.47 -19.24 15.92
C LYS A 100 1.80 -18.47 16.04
N ASP A 101 1.88 -17.51 16.97
CA ASP A 101 3.02 -16.60 17.12
C ASP A 101 3.39 -15.90 15.81
N LEU A 102 2.38 -15.31 15.15
CA LEU A 102 2.55 -14.56 13.90
C LEU A 102 1.50 -13.45 13.70
N ILE A 103 1.83 -12.48 12.85
CA ILE A 103 0.87 -11.49 12.34
C ILE A 103 0.01 -12.18 11.29
N ALA A 104 -1.31 -12.23 11.47
CA ALA A 104 -2.21 -13.00 10.63
C ALA A 104 -3.55 -12.30 10.43
N LEU A 105 -4.25 -12.68 9.36
CA LEU A 105 -5.70 -12.47 9.29
C LEU A 105 -6.43 -13.28 10.38
N PRO A 106 -7.66 -12.88 10.74
CA PRO A 106 -8.55 -13.72 11.52
C PRO A 106 -8.73 -15.10 10.86
N GLU A 107 -8.96 -16.14 11.68
CA GLU A 107 -9.18 -17.51 11.18
C GLU A 107 -10.55 -17.64 10.46
N ASP A 108 -11.46 -16.68 10.69
CA ASP A 108 -12.78 -16.58 10.09
C ASP A 108 -12.85 -15.46 9.02
N SER A 109 -11.69 -15.10 8.44
CA SER A 109 -11.64 -14.15 7.33
C SER A 109 -12.40 -14.68 6.11
N ASP A 110 -13.10 -13.80 5.40
CA ASP A 110 -13.74 -14.11 4.11
C ASP A 110 -12.73 -14.50 3.02
N ASP A 111 -11.44 -14.16 3.21
CA ASP A 111 -10.34 -14.64 2.40
C ASP A 111 -9.90 -16.03 2.90
N ASP A 112 -10.60 -17.06 2.43
CA ASP A 112 -10.37 -18.46 2.81
C ASP A 112 -8.91 -18.90 2.62
N MET A 113 -8.17 -18.28 1.71
CA MET A 113 -6.80 -18.68 1.38
C MET A 113 -5.77 -18.11 2.37
N TYR A 114 -6.00 -16.91 2.90
CA TYR A 114 -5.13 -16.29 3.89
C TYR A 114 -5.70 -16.29 5.31
N ALA A 115 -6.89 -16.87 5.54
CA ALA A 115 -7.49 -17.02 6.86
C ALA A 115 -6.52 -17.66 7.85
N GLY A 116 -6.20 -16.91 8.92
CA GLY A 116 -5.24 -17.35 9.93
C GLY A 116 -3.76 -17.32 9.52
N ASP A 117 -3.43 -16.85 8.32
CA ASP A 117 -2.07 -16.75 7.79
C ASP A 117 -1.66 -15.29 7.53
N TYR A 118 -0.38 -15.09 7.26
CA TYR A 118 0.17 -13.78 6.92
C TYR A 118 0.04 -13.52 5.42
N PHE A 119 -0.38 -12.30 5.08
CA PHE A 119 -0.30 -11.77 3.72
C PHE A 119 0.39 -10.39 3.73
N PRO A 120 1.39 -10.15 2.86
CA PRO A 120 2.14 -8.89 2.87
C PRO A 120 1.37 -7.73 2.24
N ARG A 121 1.63 -6.51 2.72
CA ARG A 121 1.26 -5.31 1.96
C ARG A 121 2.17 -5.17 0.72
N ARG A 122 1.57 -5.01 -0.46
CA ARG A 122 2.31 -4.98 -1.74
C ARG A 122 2.21 -3.68 -2.51
N TYR A 123 1.18 -2.90 -2.25
CA TYR A 123 0.90 -1.67 -2.99
C TYR A 123 1.30 -0.40 -2.21
N PRO A 124 1.57 0.71 -2.91
CA PRO A 124 1.90 1.97 -2.28
C PRO A 124 0.83 2.40 -1.26
N SER A 125 1.30 2.87 -0.11
CA SER A 125 0.46 3.37 0.97
C SER A 125 1.31 4.22 1.90
N SER A 126 0.75 5.31 2.43
CA SER A 126 1.39 6.11 3.47
C SER A 126 0.94 5.72 4.88
N ALA A 127 0.26 4.58 5.04
CA ALA A 127 -0.26 4.13 6.32
C ALA A 127 0.81 3.41 7.15
N LEU A 128 0.68 3.53 8.47
CA LEU A 128 1.45 2.76 9.43
C LEU A 128 0.98 1.30 9.44
N SER A 129 1.93 0.36 9.44
CA SER A 129 1.65 -1.07 9.50
C SER A 129 2.80 -1.85 10.16
N LEU A 130 2.50 -3.05 10.65
CA LEU A 130 3.50 -4.01 11.13
C LEU A 130 3.58 -5.14 10.12
N GLU A 131 4.77 -5.33 9.57
CA GLU A 131 5.01 -6.23 8.45
C GLU A 131 6.26 -7.08 8.70
N TYR A 132 6.38 -8.23 8.04
CA TYR A 132 7.61 -9.00 8.10
C TYR A 132 8.67 -8.43 7.14
N MET A 133 9.86 -8.15 7.67
CA MET A 133 10.96 -7.52 6.93
C MET A 133 11.40 -8.33 5.70
N GLN A 134 11.26 -9.66 5.75
CA GLN A 134 11.70 -10.58 4.69
C GLN A 134 11.04 -10.28 3.33
N PHE A 135 9.82 -9.74 3.33
CA PHE A 135 9.10 -9.39 2.10
C PHE A 135 9.65 -8.14 1.41
N TYR A 136 10.42 -7.32 2.13
CA TYR A 136 11.02 -6.09 1.60
C TYR A 136 12.54 -6.16 1.52
N LYS A 137 13.15 -7.05 2.30
CA LYS A 137 14.58 -7.32 2.35
C LYS A 137 14.80 -8.83 2.59
N PRO A 138 14.92 -9.65 1.53
CA PRO A 138 14.95 -11.12 1.63
C PRO A 138 16.01 -11.69 2.58
N ASN A 139 17.12 -10.97 2.78
CA ASN A 139 18.21 -11.39 3.68
C ASN A 139 18.02 -10.93 5.14
N SER A 140 16.81 -10.53 5.55
CA SER A 140 16.52 -10.21 6.95
C SER A 140 16.40 -11.47 7.81
N ALA A 141 16.69 -11.39 9.10
CA ALA A 141 16.45 -12.49 10.01
C ALA A 141 14.96 -12.89 10.03
N GLU A 142 14.69 -14.18 10.15
CA GLU A 142 13.33 -14.72 10.23
C GLU A 142 12.51 -14.02 11.30
N LYS A 143 11.21 -13.85 11.04
CA LYS A 143 10.24 -13.18 11.94
C LYS A 143 10.62 -11.75 12.35
N THR A 144 11.62 -11.11 11.74
CA THR A 144 11.88 -9.68 11.98
C THR A 144 10.66 -8.88 11.55
N ILE A 145 10.02 -8.21 12.50
CA ILE A 145 8.90 -7.31 12.26
C ILE A 145 9.47 -5.91 11.99
N ALA A 146 8.96 -5.26 10.97
CA ALA A 146 9.22 -3.87 10.63
C ALA A 146 8.00 -3.02 10.97
N LEU A 147 8.25 -1.90 11.65
CA LEU A 147 7.28 -0.81 11.76
C LEU A 147 7.37 0.03 10.48
N VAL A 148 6.54 -0.32 9.50
CA VAL A 148 6.47 0.34 8.21
C VAL A 148 5.64 1.61 8.33
N THR A 149 6.16 2.71 7.81
CA THR A 149 5.51 4.02 7.77
C THR A 149 5.03 4.43 6.38
N GLY A 150 5.33 3.59 5.40
CA GLY A 150 4.75 3.65 4.07
C GLY A 150 5.58 2.90 3.03
N ILE A 151 4.92 2.61 1.91
CA ILE A 151 5.47 2.08 0.67
C ILE A 151 5.25 3.14 -0.41
N TYR A 152 6.31 3.55 -1.08
CA TYR A 152 6.31 4.68 -1.99
C TYR A 152 6.84 4.29 -3.37
N GLU A 153 6.24 4.83 -4.42
CA GLU A 153 6.66 4.60 -5.80
C GLU A 153 8.00 5.26 -6.13
N SER A 154 8.31 6.39 -5.49
CA SER A 154 9.51 7.16 -5.77
C SER A 154 10.43 7.29 -4.55
N LYS A 155 11.74 7.31 -4.82
CA LYS A 155 12.75 7.58 -3.79
C LYS A 155 12.51 8.93 -3.10
N THR A 156 12.14 9.96 -3.87
CA THR A 156 11.93 11.32 -3.34
C THR A 156 10.79 11.37 -2.32
N SER A 157 9.68 10.67 -2.56
CA SER A 157 8.59 10.58 -1.59
C SER A 157 8.99 9.78 -0.34
N ALA A 158 9.76 8.70 -0.51
CA ALA A 158 10.27 7.93 0.63
C ALA A 158 11.27 8.74 1.48
N ASP A 159 12.20 9.46 0.85
CA ASP A 159 13.14 10.35 1.54
C ASP A 159 12.39 11.46 2.30
N SER A 160 11.32 11.99 1.71
CA SER A 160 10.47 13.01 2.36
C SER A 160 9.76 12.45 3.59
N ALA A 161 9.20 11.24 3.50
CA ALA A 161 8.58 10.56 4.63
C ALA A 161 9.60 10.20 5.72
N LEU A 162 10.78 9.71 5.34
CA LEU A 162 11.87 9.41 6.26
C LEU A 162 12.31 10.66 7.04
N ASN A 163 12.44 11.80 6.36
CA ASN A 163 12.78 13.07 7.01
C ASN A 163 11.70 13.52 8.02
N ALA A 164 10.43 13.21 7.76
CA ALA A 164 9.33 13.54 8.66
C ALA A 164 9.36 12.77 9.99
N LEU A 165 10.02 11.60 10.02
CA LEU A 165 10.21 10.82 11.25
C LEU A 165 11.13 11.51 12.27
N LYS A 166 11.80 12.62 11.88
CA LYS A 166 12.91 13.25 12.63
C LYS A 166 14.05 12.22 12.84
N PRO A 167 15.25 12.57 13.34
CA PRO A 167 16.29 11.56 13.54
C PRO A 167 15.92 10.61 14.68
N SER A 168 15.06 9.63 14.41
CA SER A 168 14.98 8.40 15.18
C SER A 168 16.16 7.53 14.75
N ALA A 169 16.92 7.02 15.72
CA ALA A 169 18.18 6.32 15.45
C ALA A 169 18.01 5.01 14.64
N GLY A 170 16.77 4.55 14.42
CA GLY A 170 16.45 3.30 13.74
C GLY A 170 15.68 3.45 12.42
N ALA A 171 15.34 4.67 11.99
CA ALA A 171 14.57 4.83 10.75
C ALA A 171 15.45 4.76 9.50
N PHE A 172 14.96 4.04 8.48
CA PHE A 172 15.63 3.91 7.18
C PHE A 172 14.62 3.66 6.06
N ALA A 173 15.05 3.88 4.82
CA ALA A 173 14.31 3.48 3.62
C ALA A 173 15.05 2.34 2.90
N VAL A 174 14.32 1.37 2.37
CA VAL A 174 14.86 0.27 1.56
C VAL A 174 14.14 0.22 0.21
N LYS A 175 14.90 0.02 -0.86
CA LYS A 175 14.33 -0.31 -2.17
C LYS A 175 13.99 -1.81 -2.15
N ALA A 176 12.73 -2.14 -2.37
CA ALA A 176 12.19 -3.50 -2.35
C ALA A 176 11.65 -3.89 -3.73
N HIS A 177 11.90 -5.13 -4.13
CA HIS A 177 11.35 -5.73 -5.34
C HIS A 177 10.15 -6.60 -4.93
N ILE A 178 8.94 -6.06 -5.06
CA ILE A 178 7.72 -6.61 -4.44
C ILE A 178 6.85 -7.24 -5.51
N TYR A 179 6.38 -8.46 -5.28
CA TYR A 179 5.41 -9.10 -6.16
C TYR A 179 4.08 -8.34 -6.12
N VAL A 180 3.62 -7.82 -7.26
CA VAL A 180 2.37 -7.07 -7.43
C VAL A 180 1.34 -7.80 -8.30
N GLY A 181 1.67 -9.00 -8.77
CA GLY A 181 0.76 -9.88 -9.49
C GLY A 181 -0.46 -10.33 -8.66
N CYS A 182 -1.33 -11.11 -9.29
CA CYS A 182 -2.51 -11.64 -8.61
C CYS A 182 -2.08 -12.62 -7.51
N MET A 183 -2.49 -12.38 -6.27
CA MET A 183 -2.31 -13.32 -5.16
C MET A 183 -3.54 -14.21 -5.03
N HIS A 184 -4.07 -14.67 -6.17
CA HIS A 184 -5.34 -15.40 -6.36
C HIS A 184 -6.59 -14.51 -6.42
#